data_AF-A0A9W9J901-F1
#
_entry.id   AF-A0A9W9J901-F1
#
_cell.length_a   1.000
_cell.length_b   1.000
_cell.length_c   1.000
_cell.angle_alpha   90.00
_cell.angle_beta   90.00
_cell.angle_gamma   90.00
#
_symmetry.space_group_name_H-M   'P 1'
#
loop_
_entity.id
_entity.type
_entity.pdbx_description
1 polymer ?
#
loop_
_entity_poly.entity_id
_entity_poly.type
_entity_poly.pdbx_seq_one_letter_code
_entity_poly.pdbx_strand_id
1 'polypeptide(L)'
;MHALLACCGAEIPSAKASFRQLARYHYTHAVAGLRNNLNDGLLQDRWVVVLLTIMMLCIYERSKPSGSSGVETHLAGAARLIQLVSRSYTVRLQGTGIEPAMQHLVRESFIFHVTTSLPFHDEDFYNGEIEAALALAEEAISQHFGSRYFAHLDSPVLGFPPQLFRCIYTVYRLYRVSDRAQIDPEIWQRMDGSLCQWDERIMATMEGLADITSSGPRLYILGCRILLRRMSPSGLPALSLSLLVQEGMEIVGRLQPAQDYYADYYCWPFLVLGMNLGRTPDRDLLMRQVEAFGAATNNGTMRRLGDMLRIYWEGH
;
A
#
# COMPACT_ATOMS: atom_id res chain seq x y z
N MET A 1 17.02 -7.34 14.29
CA MET A 1 18.04 -6.27 14.21
C MET A 1 18.61 -6.06 12.82
N HIS A 2 19.21 -7.05 12.16
CA HIS A 2 19.78 -6.85 10.81
C HIS A 2 18.78 -6.29 9.78
N ALA A 3 17.54 -6.78 9.74
CA ALA A 3 16.55 -6.25 8.77
C ALA A 3 16.25 -4.76 8.99
N LEU A 4 16.10 -4.33 10.24
CA LEU A 4 15.92 -2.92 10.61
C LEU A 4 17.11 -2.06 10.16
N LEU A 5 18.34 -2.51 10.44
CA LEU A 5 19.56 -1.79 10.04
C LEU A 5 19.70 -1.70 8.52
N ALA A 6 19.21 -2.70 7.79
CA ALA A 6 19.15 -2.65 6.33
C ALA A 6 18.20 -1.53 5.86
N CYS A 7 16.99 -1.44 6.40
CA CYS A 7 16.06 -0.35 6.10
C CYS A 7 16.65 1.01 6.43
N CYS A 8 17.20 1.18 7.64
CA CYS A 8 17.83 2.44 8.05
C CYS A 8 18.95 2.84 7.07
N GLY A 9 19.84 1.92 6.71
CA GLY A 9 20.92 2.21 5.76
C GLY A 9 20.44 2.57 4.36
N ALA A 10 19.25 2.10 3.95
CA ALA A 10 18.68 2.38 2.64
C ALA A 10 17.91 3.71 2.61
N GLU A 11 17.22 4.07 3.69
CA GLU A 11 16.37 5.26 3.77
C GLU A 11 17.09 6.51 4.30
N ILE A 12 18.27 6.39 4.91
CA ILE A 12 19.07 7.56 5.32
C ILE A 12 19.28 8.48 4.09
N PRO A 13 18.85 9.76 4.14
CA PRO A 13 18.95 10.70 3.03
C PRO A 13 20.40 11.21 2.91
N SER A 14 21.30 10.32 2.46
CA SER A 14 22.72 10.57 2.35
C SER A 14 23.26 10.09 1.01
N ALA A 15 24.06 10.94 0.36
CA ALA A 15 24.76 10.59 -0.86
C ALA A 15 25.90 9.56 -0.63
N LYS A 16 26.27 9.28 0.63
CA LYS A 16 27.41 8.42 0.98
C LYS A 16 27.17 6.97 0.58
N ALA A 17 28.00 6.46 -0.32
CA ALA A 17 27.93 5.07 -0.79
C ALA A 17 28.12 4.03 0.33
N SER A 18 28.81 4.38 1.42
CA SER A 18 29.06 3.50 2.57
C SER A 18 27.77 3.05 3.27
N PHE A 19 26.73 3.91 3.36
CA PHE A 19 25.46 3.52 3.97
C PHE A 19 24.72 2.48 3.12
N ARG A 20 24.75 2.63 1.79
CA ARG A 20 24.18 1.62 0.88
C ARG A 20 24.91 0.28 0.97
N GLN A 21 26.23 0.29 1.14
CA GLN A 21 27.00 -0.94 1.33
C GLN A 21 26.66 -1.61 2.67
N LEU A 22 26.54 -0.82 3.74
CA LEU A 22 26.14 -1.30 5.06
C LEU A 22 24.71 -1.87 5.04
N ALA A 23 23.79 -1.22 4.34
CA ALA A 23 22.42 -1.69 4.16
C ALA A 23 22.38 -3.06 3.48
N ARG A 24 23.17 -3.24 2.41
CA ARG A 24 23.31 -4.53 1.70
C ARG A 24 23.90 -5.62 2.61
N TYR A 25 24.93 -5.30 3.38
CA TYR A 25 25.52 -6.22 4.36
C TYR A 25 24.46 -6.70 5.35
N HIS A 26 23.73 -5.78 5.99
CA HIS A 26 22.70 -6.14 6.94
C HIS A 26 21.53 -6.89 6.30
N TYR A 27 21.14 -6.54 5.07
CA TYR A 27 20.13 -7.27 4.32
C TYR A 27 20.51 -8.75 4.13
N THR A 28 21.72 -9.03 3.64
CA THR A 28 22.19 -10.41 3.43
C THR A 28 22.21 -11.20 4.73
N HIS A 29 22.67 -10.60 5.83
CA HIS A 29 22.65 -11.24 7.14
C HIS A 29 21.24 -11.47 7.69
N ALA A 30 20.31 -10.54 7.42
CA ALA A 30 18.91 -10.70 7.82
C ALA A 30 18.25 -11.87 7.08
N VAL A 31 18.47 -12.00 5.77
CA VAL A 31 17.96 -13.13 4.98
C VAL A 31 18.54 -14.46 5.47
N ALA A 32 19.86 -14.52 5.72
CA ALA A 32 20.50 -15.72 6.25
C ALA A 32 19.94 -16.11 7.64
N GLY A 33 19.80 -15.14 8.54
CA GLY A 33 19.20 -15.35 9.85
C GLY A 33 17.73 -15.77 9.80
N LEU A 34 16.95 -15.19 8.88
CA LEU A 34 15.55 -15.56 8.66
C LEU A 34 15.45 -17.03 8.22
N ARG A 35 16.29 -17.46 7.27
CA ARG A 35 16.32 -18.86 6.80
C ARG A 35 16.61 -19.83 7.94
N ASN A 36 17.57 -19.51 8.81
CA ASN A 36 17.87 -20.34 9.97
C ASN A 36 16.67 -20.45 10.91
N ASN A 37 16.05 -19.33 11.27
CA ASN A 37 14.86 -19.32 12.14
C ASN A 37 13.68 -20.13 11.57
N LEU A 38 13.49 -20.11 10.24
CA LEU A 38 12.46 -20.91 9.58
C LEU A 38 12.74 -22.43 9.65
N ASN A 39 14.02 -22.83 9.70
CA ASN A 39 14.42 -24.23 9.78
C ASN A 39 14.43 -24.80 11.20
N ASP A 40 14.51 -23.95 12.23
CA ASP A 40 14.67 -24.35 13.64
C ASP A 40 13.39 -24.96 14.25
N GLY A 41 12.27 -25.04 13.52
CA GLY A 41 11.02 -25.65 13.98
C GLY A 41 10.23 -24.85 15.03
N LEU A 42 10.77 -23.73 15.53
CA LEU A 42 10.16 -22.87 16.55
C LEU A 42 9.28 -21.76 15.97
N LEU A 43 8.70 -21.98 14.78
CA LEU A 43 7.95 -20.95 14.06
C LEU A 43 6.70 -20.50 14.83
N GLN A 44 6.04 -21.41 15.55
CA GLN A 44 4.83 -21.11 16.32
C GLN A 44 5.09 -20.03 17.38
N ASP A 45 6.23 -20.08 18.07
CA ASP A 45 6.54 -19.12 19.15
C ASP A 45 7.14 -17.80 18.63
N ARG A 46 7.52 -17.74 17.36
CA ARG A 46 8.30 -16.62 16.79
C ARG A 46 7.68 -15.98 15.55
N TRP A 47 6.48 -16.40 15.15
CA TRP A 47 5.89 -16.00 13.88
C TRP A 47 5.77 -14.48 13.72
N VAL A 48 5.48 -13.74 14.80
CA VAL A 48 5.39 -12.26 14.76
C VAL A 48 6.74 -11.65 14.40
N VAL A 49 7.82 -12.11 15.03
CA VAL A 49 9.19 -11.61 14.77
C VAL A 49 9.64 -12.00 13.36
N VAL A 50 9.30 -13.21 12.91
CA VAL A 50 9.57 -13.69 11.55
C VAL A 50 8.83 -12.83 10.54
N LEU A 51 7.54 -12.58 10.75
CA LEU A 51 6.72 -11.75 9.85
C LEU A 51 7.21 -10.30 9.82
N LEU A 52 7.52 -9.72 10.98
CA LEU A 52 8.14 -8.39 11.06
C LEU A 52 9.45 -8.32 10.27
N THR A 53 10.29 -9.36 10.38
CA THR A 53 11.54 -9.44 9.63
C THR A 53 11.27 -9.48 8.13
N ILE A 54 10.30 -10.29 7.67
CA ILE A 54 9.88 -10.34 6.26
C ILE A 54 9.38 -8.98 5.79
N MET A 55 8.56 -8.28 6.59
CA MET A 55 8.05 -6.94 6.24
C MET A 55 9.18 -5.91 6.12
N MET A 56 10.17 -5.94 7.03
CA MET A 56 11.35 -5.07 6.91
C MET A 56 12.16 -5.39 5.65
N LEU A 57 12.36 -6.66 5.31
CA LEU A 57 13.03 -7.03 4.06
C LEU A 57 12.25 -6.55 2.83
N CYS A 58 10.92 -6.60 2.86
CA CYS A 58 10.04 -6.04 1.82
C CYS A 58 10.24 -4.52 1.67
N ILE A 59 10.25 -3.77 2.78
CA ILE A 59 10.52 -2.32 2.78
C ILE A 59 11.89 -2.00 2.19
N TYR A 60 12.93 -2.72 2.62
CA TYR A 60 14.27 -2.57 2.05
C TYR A 60 14.28 -2.82 0.54
N GLU A 61 13.62 -3.88 0.06
CA GLU A 61 13.53 -4.17 -1.37
C GLU A 61 12.81 -3.05 -2.15
N ARG A 62 11.74 -2.48 -1.57
CA ARG A 62 11.02 -1.33 -2.14
C ARG A 62 11.84 -0.04 -2.18
N SER A 63 12.76 0.17 -1.23
CA SER A 63 13.60 1.36 -1.18
C SER A 63 14.63 1.45 -2.33
N LYS A 64 14.89 0.33 -3.03
CA LYS A 64 15.88 0.30 -4.12
C LYS A 64 15.44 1.19 -5.30
N PRO A 65 16.36 1.86 -6.02
CA PRO A 65 15.97 2.70 -7.16
C PRO A 65 15.46 1.88 -8.35
N SER A 66 15.92 0.64 -8.50
CA SER A 66 15.42 -0.31 -9.50
C SER A 66 14.31 -1.17 -8.91
N GLY A 67 13.41 -1.68 -9.76
CA GLY A 67 12.48 -2.74 -9.37
C GLY A 67 13.21 -3.96 -8.79
N SER A 68 12.53 -4.72 -7.93
CA SER A 68 13.09 -5.91 -7.31
C SER A 68 12.04 -7.00 -7.11
N SER A 69 12.32 -8.19 -7.65
CA SER A 69 11.54 -9.42 -7.39
C SER A 69 11.60 -9.86 -5.91
N GLY A 70 12.49 -9.25 -5.11
CA GLY A 70 12.52 -9.45 -3.67
C GLY A 70 11.21 -9.03 -2.99
N VAL A 71 10.55 -7.97 -3.46
CA VAL A 71 9.26 -7.51 -2.90
C VAL A 71 8.22 -8.63 -2.99
N GLU A 72 8.05 -9.17 -4.20
CA GLU A 72 7.13 -10.28 -4.48
C GLU A 72 7.44 -11.52 -3.66
N THR A 73 8.72 -11.89 -3.56
CA THR A 73 9.19 -13.04 -2.78
C THR A 73 8.85 -12.89 -1.30
N HIS A 74 9.10 -11.71 -0.72
CA HIS A 74 8.82 -11.43 0.69
C HIS A 74 7.31 -11.40 0.97
N LEU A 75 6.51 -10.77 0.11
CA LEU A 75 5.05 -10.74 0.25
C LEU A 75 4.44 -12.14 0.12
N ALA A 76 4.92 -12.98 -0.80
CA ALA A 76 4.49 -14.37 -0.91
C ALA A 76 4.88 -15.18 0.34
N GLY A 77 6.09 -14.98 0.87
CA GLY A 77 6.53 -15.60 2.12
C GLY A 77 5.67 -15.18 3.33
N ALA A 78 5.36 -13.89 3.43
CA ALA A 78 4.45 -13.35 4.44
C ALA A 78 3.04 -13.95 4.33
N ALA A 79 2.51 -14.06 3.11
CA ALA A 79 1.18 -14.62 2.86
C ALA A 79 1.09 -16.09 3.32
N ARG A 80 2.12 -16.90 3.02
CA ARG A 80 2.20 -18.29 3.48
C ARG A 80 2.27 -18.39 5.00
N LEU A 81 3.06 -17.52 5.63
CA LEU A 81 3.18 -17.50 7.08
C LEU A 81 1.86 -17.13 7.76
N ILE A 82 1.15 -16.11 7.27
CA ILE A 82 -0.17 -15.71 7.77
C ILE A 82 -1.15 -16.87 7.67
N GLN A 83 -1.23 -17.52 6.51
CA GLN A 83 -2.11 -18.68 6.32
C GLN A 83 -1.76 -19.84 7.26
N LEU A 84 -0.47 -20.15 7.43
CA LEU A 84 -0.01 -21.21 8.33
C LEU A 84 -0.43 -20.92 9.77
N VAL A 85 -0.15 -19.71 10.27
CA VAL A 85 -0.48 -19.30 11.64
C VAL A 85 -1.99 -19.28 11.85
N SER A 86 -2.78 -18.76 10.90
CA SER A 86 -4.24 -18.73 11.01
C SER A 86 -4.88 -20.12 11.06
N ARG A 87 -4.28 -21.12 10.40
CA ARG A 87 -4.76 -22.52 10.48
C ARG A 87 -4.40 -23.19 11.81
N SER A 88 -3.26 -22.84 12.40
CA SER A 88 -2.78 -23.44 13.64
C SER A 88 -3.29 -22.76 14.92
N TYR A 89 -3.68 -21.47 14.85
CA TYR A 89 -4.13 -20.68 15.99
C TYR A 89 -5.63 -20.39 15.93
N THR A 90 -6.46 -21.37 16.29
CA THR A 90 -7.91 -21.16 16.45
C THR A 90 -8.30 -20.58 17.80
N VAL A 91 -7.42 -20.52 18.80
CA VAL A 91 -7.76 -20.02 20.15
C VAL A 91 -6.52 -19.45 20.83
N ARG A 92 -6.45 -18.11 21.01
CA ARG A 92 -5.79 -17.37 22.12
C ARG A 92 -5.65 -15.88 21.77
N LEU A 93 -6.77 -15.17 21.68
CA LEU A 93 -6.82 -13.68 21.69
C LEU A 93 -7.06 -13.16 23.11
N GLN A 94 -6.36 -13.70 24.11
CA GLN A 94 -6.51 -13.29 25.52
C GLN A 94 -5.17 -12.93 26.19
N GLY A 95 -4.26 -12.33 25.43
CA GLY A 95 -3.09 -11.66 26.00
C GLY A 95 -3.36 -10.17 26.13
N THR A 96 -3.09 -9.57 27.29
CA THR A 96 -2.96 -8.12 27.43
C THR A 96 -1.46 -7.78 27.37
N GLY A 97 -1.04 -6.81 26.54
CA GLY A 97 0.38 -6.39 26.46
C GLY A 97 0.92 -6.10 25.05
N ILE A 98 2.24 -6.23 24.89
CA ILE A 98 3.01 -5.92 23.66
C ILE A 98 2.65 -6.86 22.49
N GLU A 99 2.29 -8.11 22.81
CA GLU A 99 2.07 -9.16 21.83
C GLU A 99 0.89 -8.86 20.88
N PRO A 100 -0.32 -8.49 21.35
CA PRO A 100 -1.40 -7.99 20.47
C PRO A 100 -1.01 -6.81 19.59
N ALA A 101 -0.30 -5.82 20.13
CA ALA A 101 0.11 -4.63 19.37
C ALA A 101 1.07 -5.00 18.22
N MET A 102 2.04 -5.88 18.48
CA MET A 102 2.95 -6.38 17.47
C MET A 102 2.23 -7.23 16.42
N GLN A 103 1.27 -8.04 16.86
CA GLN A 103 0.39 -8.81 15.98
C GLN A 103 -0.47 -7.95 15.05
N HIS A 104 -0.90 -6.78 15.51
CA HIS A 104 -1.60 -5.81 14.66
C HIS A 104 -0.64 -5.16 13.68
N LEU A 105 0.49 -4.65 14.17
CA LEU A 105 1.52 -4.00 13.36
C LEU A 105 1.92 -4.84 12.15
N VAL A 106 2.21 -6.13 12.34
CA VAL A 106 2.67 -6.99 11.24
C VAL A 106 1.57 -7.30 10.22
N ARG A 107 0.31 -7.40 10.65
CA ARG A 107 -0.83 -7.62 9.76
C ARG A 107 -1.19 -6.37 8.98
N GLU A 108 -1.22 -5.22 9.65
CA GLU A 108 -1.39 -3.92 9.00
C GLU A 108 -0.28 -3.64 8.00
N SER A 109 0.98 -3.91 8.37
CA SER A 109 2.12 -3.80 7.45
C SER A 109 1.92 -4.67 6.21
N PHE A 110 1.49 -5.93 6.40
CA PHE A 110 1.23 -6.83 5.28
C PHE A 110 0.13 -6.29 4.37
N ILE A 111 -1.02 -5.90 4.92
CA ILE A 111 -2.14 -5.32 4.16
C ILE A 111 -1.67 -4.10 3.36
N PHE A 112 -0.98 -3.17 4.04
CA PHE A 112 -0.45 -1.96 3.41
C PHE A 112 0.47 -2.28 2.24
N HIS A 113 1.47 -3.12 2.45
CA HIS A 113 2.48 -3.39 1.41
C HIS A 113 1.94 -4.27 0.30
N VAL A 114 1.02 -5.20 0.55
CA VAL A 114 0.34 -5.94 -0.53
C VAL A 114 -0.44 -4.98 -1.42
N THR A 115 -1.26 -4.12 -0.82
CA THR A 115 -2.10 -3.18 -1.58
C THR A 115 -1.28 -2.14 -2.35
N THR A 116 -0.23 -1.60 -1.76
CA THR A 116 0.55 -0.50 -2.37
C THR A 116 1.68 -0.96 -3.30
N SER A 117 2.09 -2.23 -3.25
CA SER A 117 3.13 -2.75 -4.17
C SER A 117 2.56 -3.19 -5.52
N LEU A 118 1.24 -3.43 -5.61
CA LEU A 118 0.57 -3.98 -6.78
C LEU A 118 0.98 -3.35 -8.13
N PRO A 119 1.14 -2.02 -8.28
CA PRO A 119 1.51 -1.44 -9.56
C PRO A 119 2.96 -1.62 -9.96
N PHE A 120 3.81 -2.01 -9.02
CA PHE A 120 5.24 -2.21 -9.22
C PHE A 120 5.60 -3.68 -9.44
N HIS A 121 4.60 -4.55 -9.59
CA HIS A 121 4.78 -5.97 -9.86
C HIS A 121 4.59 -6.27 -11.34
N ASP A 122 5.24 -7.33 -11.82
CA ASP A 122 5.11 -7.77 -13.20
C ASP A 122 3.69 -8.28 -13.52
N GLU A 123 3.38 -8.30 -14.82
CA GLU A 123 2.00 -8.45 -15.27
C GLU A 123 1.33 -9.76 -14.82
N ASP A 124 2.13 -10.81 -14.64
CA ASP A 124 1.70 -12.18 -14.33
C ASP A 124 1.71 -12.51 -12.84
N PHE A 125 1.91 -11.53 -11.95
CA PHE A 125 1.89 -11.74 -10.50
C PHE A 125 0.45 -11.94 -9.96
N TYR A 126 -0.20 -13.05 -10.35
CA TYR A 126 -1.37 -13.58 -9.69
C TYR A 126 -0.94 -14.59 -8.63
N ASN A 127 -1.15 -14.25 -7.36
CA ASN A 127 -0.92 -15.18 -6.28
C ASN A 127 -2.19 -15.32 -5.42
N GLY A 128 -2.94 -16.40 -5.64
CA GLY A 128 -4.11 -16.74 -4.83
C GLY A 128 -3.78 -16.91 -3.34
N GLU A 129 -2.52 -17.22 -3.00
CA GLU A 129 -2.06 -17.27 -1.61
C GLU A 129 -2.05 -15.88 -0.97
N ILE A 130 -1.67 -14.83 -1.72
CA ILE A 130 -1.68 -13.45 -1.21
C ILE A 130 -3.11 -12.99 -0.96
N GLU A 131 -4.04 -13.29 -1.86
CA GLU A 131 -5.43 -12.93 -1.68
C GLU A 131 -6.08 -13.62 -0.48
N ALA A 132 -5.83 -14.92 -0.30
CA ALA A 132 -6.28 -15.65 0.87
C ALA A 132 -5.69 -15.09 2.17
N ALA A 133 -4.39 -14.79 2.17
CA ALA A 133 -3.72 -14.20 3.33
C ALA A 133 -4.21 -12.79 3.64
N LEU A 134 -4.54 -11.99 2.62
CA LEU A 134 -5.08 -10.65 2.77
C LEU A 134 -6.45 -10.70 3.48
N ALA A 135 -7.33 -11.61 3.07
CA ALA A 135 -8.61 -11.83 3.74
C ALA A 135 -8.43 -12.24 5.21
N LEU A 136 -7.51 -13.18 5.50
CA LEU A 136 -7.21 -13.62 6.87
C LEU A 136 -6.63 -12.49 7.73
N ALA A 137 -5.74 -11.67 7.17
CA ALA A 137 -5.14 -10.54 7.88
C ALA A 137 -6.19 -9.46 8.20
N GLU A 138 -7.05 -9.13 7.23
CA GLU A 138 -8.16 -8.20 7.38
C GLU A 138 -9.13 -8.69 8.47
N GLU A 139 -9.62 -9.93 8.39
CA GLU A 139 -10.54 -10.50 9.36
C GLU A 139 -9.98 -10.43 10.79
N ALA A 140 -8.70 -10.81 10.94
CA ALA A 140 -8.04 -10.85 12.25
C ALA A 140 -7.92 -9.47 12.93
N ILE A 141 -7.82 -8.38 12.18
CA ILE A 141 -7.68 -7.04 12.75
C ILE A 141 -8.97 -6.20 12.69
N SER A 142 -9.97 -6.61 11.89
CA SER A 142 -11.21 -5.85 11.65
C SER A 142 -11.96 -5.48 12.93
N GLN A 143 -11.92 -6.34 13.96
CA GLN A 143 -12.61 -6.08 15.23
C GLN A 143 -12.03 -4.88 16.00
N HIS A 144 -10.79 -4.48 15.72
CA HIS A 144 -10.13 -3.34 16.35
C HIS A 144 -10.49 -2.01 15.69
N PHE A 145 -10.99 -2.04 14.46
CA PHE A 145 -11.49 -0.89 13.74
C PHE A 145 -12.98 -0.71 14.08
N GLY A 146 -13.25 -0.16 15.27
CA GLY A 146 -14.61 0.06 15.76
C GLY A 146 -15.41 1.02 14.87
N SER A 147 -16.73 0.78 14.72
CA SER A 147 -17.62 1.57 13.85
C SER A 147 -17.81 3.04 14.28
N ARG A 148 -17.34 3.42 15.47
CA ARG A 148 -17.57 4.74 16.07
C ARG A 148 -16.61 5.81 15.58
N TYR A 149 -15.42 5.44 15.12
CA TYR A 149 -14.41 6.38 14.62
C TYR A 149 -13.90 5.87 13.28
N PHE A 150 -13.77 6.79 12.32
CA PHE A 150 -13.31 6.44 10.99
C PHE A 150 -11.78 6.48 10.86
N ALA A 151 -11.15 7.43 11.55
CA ALA A 151 -9.70 7.52 11.68
C ALA A 151 -9.27 6.85 12.99
N HIS A 152 -8.26 5.98 12.89
CA HIS A 152 -7.73 5.22 14.01
C HIS A 152 -6.30 5.68 14.29
N LEU A 153 -6.16 6.64 15.21
CA LEU A 153 -4.86 7.20 15.58
C LEU A 153 -3.92 6.17 16.24
N ASP A 154 -4.47 5.07 16.73
CA ASP A 154 -3.77 3.92 17.30
C ASP A 154 -3.38 2.87 16.26
N SER A 155 -3.82 3.01 15.00
CA SER A 155 -3.40 2.14 13.89
C SER A 155 -1.95 2.46 13.51
N PRO A 156 -1.00 1.52 13.70
CA PRO A 156 0.41 1.78 13.49
C PRO A 156 0.82 1.99 12.03
N VAL A 157 0.03 1.52 11.06
CA VAL A 157 0.37 1.62 9.63
C VAL A 157 -0.79 2.13 8.78
N LEU A 158 -1.99 1.56 8.94
CA LEU A 158 -3.08 1.84 7.99
C LEU A 158 -3.73 3.21 8.24
N GLY A 159 -3.90 3.59 9.50
CA GLY A 159 -4.65 4.78 9.94
C GLY A 159 -6.17 4.69 9.74
N PHE A 160 -6.63 3.70 8.97
CA PHE A 160 -7.99 3.57 8.45
C PHE A 160 -8.40 2.09 8.36
N PRO A 161 -9.72 1.79 8.26
CA PRO A 161 -10.20 0.42 8.24
C PRO A 161 -9.58 -0.43 7.12
N PRO A 162 -9.13 -1.67 7.42
CA PRO A 162 -8.44 -2.54 6.45
C PRO A 162 -9.30 -2.90 5.23
N GLN A 163 -10.63 -2.82 5.35
CA GLN A 163 -11.57 -3.02 4.26
C GLN A 163 -11.34 -2.04 3.10
N LEU A 164 -10.89 -0.81 3.40
CA LEU A 164 -10.53 0.16 2.37
C LEU A 164 -9.33 -0.35 1.56
N PHE A 165 -8.30 -0.88 2.22
CA PHE A 165 -7.12 -1.46 1.57
C PHE A 165 -7.43 -2.73 0.78
N ARG A 166 -8.36 -3.56 1.25
CA ARG A 166 -8.91 -4.69 0.48
C ARG A 166 -9.66 -4.21 -0.76
N CYS A 167 -10.46 -3.16 -0.64
CA CYS A 167 -11.17 -2.55 -1.77
C CYS A 167 -10.17 -2.03 -2.82
N ILE A 168 -9.14 -1.29 -2.42
CA ILE A 168 -8.07 -0.79 -3.30
C ILE A 168 -7.39 -1.94 -4.04
N TYR A 169 -6.98 -2.99 -3.31
CA TYR A 169 -6.38 -4.19 -3.91
C TYR A 169 -7.30 -4.80 -4.97
N THR A 170 -8.59 -4.91 -4.67
CA THR A 170 -9.58 -5.56 -5.53
C THR A 170 -9.88 -4.75 -6.79
N VAL A 171 -10.08 -3.44 -6.64
CA VAL A 171 -10.33 -2.54 -7.77
C VAL A 171 -9.14 -2.50 -8.72
N TYR A 172 -7.92 -2.42 -8.20
CA TYR A 172 -6.73 -2.43 -9.04
C TYR A 172 -6.57 -3.77 -9.78
N ARG A 173 -6.86 -4.89 -9.12
CA ARG A 173 -6.84 -6.21 -9.74
C ARG A 173 -7.89 -6.35 -10.85
N LEU A 174 -9.10 -5.84 -10.64
CA LEU A 174 -10.13 -5.78 -11.67
C LEU A 174 -9.68 -4.92 -12.86
N TYR A 175 -9.07 -3.76 -12.60
CA TYR A 175 -8.53 -2.90 -13.64
C TYR A 175 -7.46 -3.59 -14.49
N ARG A 176 -6.56 -4.36 -13.86
CA ARG A 176 -5.52 -5.08 -14.61
C ARG A 176 -6.06 -6.20 -15.50
N VAL A 177 -7.24 -6.75 -15.21
CA VAL A 177 -7.88 -7.77 -16.06
C VAL A 177 -8.96 -7.18 -16.98
N SER A 178 -9.38 -5.94 -16.77
CA SER A 178 -10.49 -5.35 -17.51
C SER A 178 -10.17 -5.09 -18.98
N ASP A 179 -8.90 -4.90 -19.32
CA ASP A 179 -8.44 -4.81 -20.71
C ASP A 179 -8.75 -6.10 -21.50
N ARG A 180 -9.01 -7.22 -20.79
CA ARG A 180 -9.33 -8.54 -21.37
C ARG A 180 -10.79 -8.94 -21.21
N ALA A 181 -11.55 -8.32 -20.31
CA ALA A 181 -12.95 -8.65 -20.02
C ALA A 181 -13.72 -7.48 -19.42
N GLN A 182 -14.97 -7.26 -19.84
CA GLN A 182 -15.83 -6.29 -19.17
C GLN A 182 -16.10 -6.70 -17.73
N ILE A 183 -16.08 -5.73 -16.82
CA ILE A 183 -16.48 -5.92 -15.43
C ILE A 183 -17.98 -6.19 -15.35
N ASP A 184 -18.37 -7.11 -14.47
CA ASP A 184 -19.77 -7.34 -14.12
C ASP A 184 -20.41 -6.04 -13.56
N PRO A 185 -21.53 -5.56 -14.13
CA PRO A 185 -22.23 -4.37 -13.64
C PRO A 185 -22.58 -4.42 -12.15
N GLU A 186 -22.94 -5.58 -11.60
CA GLU A 186 -23.27 -5.71 -10.17
C GLU A 186 -22.04 -5.52 -9.29
N ILE A 187 -20.90 -6.09 -9.70
CA ILE A 187 -19.61 -5.91 -9.01
C ILE A 187 -19.21 -4.44 -9.07
N TRP A 188 -19.32 -3.81 -10.25
CA TRP A 188 -19.02 -2.40 -10.44
C TRP A 188 -19.86 -1.52 -9.52
N GLN A 189 -21.18 -1.72 -9.49
CA GLN A 189 -22.11 -0.90 -8.71
C GLN A 189 -21.89 -1.08 -7.20
N ARG A 190 -21.62 -2.31 -6.75
CA ARG A 190 -21.30 -2.59 -5.35
C ARG A 190 -20.02 -1.89 -4.91
N MET A 191 -18.98 -1.91 -5.75
CA MET A 191 -17.70 -1.26 -5.44
C MET A 191 -17.82 0.26 -5.43
N ASP A 192 -18.48 0.86 -6.43
CA ASP A 192 -18.70 2.31 -6.47
C ASP A 192 -19.55 2.77 -5.28
N GLY A 193 -20.63 2.04 -4.96
CA GLY A 193 -21.46 2.31 -3.79
C GLY A 193 -20.69 2.23 -2.47
N SER A 194 -19.82 1.22 -2.30
CA SER A 194 -18.97 1.12 -1.12
C SER A 194 -18.00 2.29 -1.02
N LEU A 195 -17.36 2.68 -2.13
CA LEU A 195 -16.43 3.81 -2.16
C LEU A 195 -17.11 5.14 -1.85
N CYS A 196 -18.33 5.38 -2.35
CA CYS A 196 -19.12 6.56 -2.01
C CYS A 196 -19.41 6.61 -0.50
N GLN A 197 -19.79 5.49 0.11
CA GLN A 197 -20.00 5.42 1.56
C GLN A 197 -18.71 5.69 2.35
N TRP A 198 -17.57 5.22 1.87
CA TRP A 198 -16.27 5.53 2.47
C TRP A 198 -15.96 7.03 2.39
N ASP A 199 -16.21 7.66 1.23
CA ASP A 199 -15.98 9.08 0.99
C ASP A 199 -16.85 9.97 1.90
N GLU A 200 -18.15 9.67 1.96
CA GLU A 200 -19.11 10.36 2.85
C GLU A 200 -18.69 10.29 4.31
N ARG A 201 -18.22 9.12 4.77
CA ARG A 201 -17.74 8.94 6.14
C ARG A 201 -16.47 9.74 6.43
N ILE A 202 -15.55 9.86 5.49
CA ILE A 202 -14.38 10.74 5.64
C ILE A 202 -14.84 12.18 5.79
N MET A 203 -15.71 12.65 4.90
CA MET A 203 -16.20 14.03 4.92
C MET A 203 -16.92 14.34 6.23
N ALA A 204 -17.78 13.44 6.71
CA ALA A 204 -18.48 13.60 7.99
C ALA A 204 -17.53 13.63 9.19
N THR A 205 -16.36 12.96 9.11
CA THR A 205 -15.36 12.98 10.17
C THR A 205 -14.51 14.28 10.14
N MET A 206 -14.39 14.91 8.98
CA MET A 206 -13.60 16.14 8.78
C MET A 206 -14.23 17.40 9.38
N GLU A 207 -15.54 17.41 9.65
CA GLU A 207 -16.21 18.54 10.30
C GLU A 207 -15.74 18.77 11.76
N GLY A 208 -14.86 17.91 12.32
CA GLY A 208 -14.39 18.00 13.72
C GLY A 208 -12.87 17.97 13.98
N LEU A 209 -12.01 17.58 13.02
CA LEU A 209 -10.56 17.39 13.23
C LEU A 209 -9.74 17.85 12.00
N ALA A 210 -8.60 18.50 12.22
CA ALA A 210 -7.82 19.24 11.23
C ALA A 210 -7.41 18.46 9.95
N ASP A 211 -7.34 19.22 8.86
CA ASP A 211 -7.39 18.94 7.41
C ASP A 211 -6.28 18.04 6.78
N ILE A 212 -5.26 17.61 7.54
CA ILE A 212 -4.04 17.02 6.94
C ILE A 212 -4.08 15.48 6.88
N THR A 213 -4.67 14.82 7.89
CA THR A 213 -4.64 13.34 8.00
C THR A 213 -5.62 12.61 7.06
N SER A 214 -6.52 13.31 6.38
CA SER A 214 -7.55 12.71 5.51
C SER A 214 -7.17 12.65 4.02
N SER A 215 -6.12 13.37 3.61
CA SER A 215 -5.74 13.49 2.20
C SER A 215 -5.39 12.15 1.56
N GLY A 216 -4.63 11.30 2.27
CA GLY A 216 -4.19 10.00 1.76
C GLY A 216 -5.34 9.04 1.43
N PRO A 217 -6.23 8.71 2.39
CA PRO A 217 -7.37 7.82 2.14
C PRO A 217 -8.32 8.34 1.07
N ARG A 218 -8.56 9.65 1.04
CA ARG A 218 -9.39 10.25 0.01
C ARG A 218 -8.76 10.10 -1.38
N LEU A 219 -7.44 10.27 -1.49
CA LEU A 219 -6.71 9.98 -2.73
C LEU A 219 -6.83 8.51 -3.14
N TYR A 220 -6.82 7.56 -2.20
CA TYR A 220 -7.08 6.16 -2.52
C TYR A 220 -8.49 5.91 -3.03
N ILE A 221 -9.51 6.49 -2.37
CA ILE A 221 -10.91 6.37 -2.81
C ILE A 221 -11.09 6.96 -4.21
N LEU A 222 -10.55 8.16 -4.45
CA LEU A 222 -10.57 8.80 -5.76
C LEU A 222 -9.87 7.94 -6.81
N GLY A 223 -8.69 7.39 -6.50
CA GLY A 223 -7.99 6.46 -7.38
C GLY A 223 -8.86 5.25 -7.73
N CYS A 224 -9.48 4.61 -6.75
CA CYS A 224 -10.38 3.48 -6.99
C CYS A 224 -11.56 3.87 -7.90
N ARG A 225 -12.20 5.00 -7.62
CA ARG A 225 -13.33 5.50 -8.41
C ARG A 225 -12.89 5.83 -9.83
N ILE A 226 -11.74 6.45 -10.04
CA ILE A 226 -11.15 6.71 -11.36
C ILE A 226 -10.98 5.40 -12.14
N LEU A 227 -10.37 4.37 -11.54
CA LEU A 227 -10.20 3.07 -12.20
C LEU A 227 -11.55 2.39 -12.51
N LEU A 228 -12.51 2.43 -11.58
CA LEU A 228 -13.86 1.93 -11.83
C LEU A 228 -14.53 2.66 -12.99
N ARG A 229 -14.37 3.98 -13.12
CA ARG A 229 -14.94 4.73 -14.25
C ARG A 229 -14.30 4.34 -15.58
N ARG A 230 -13.00 4.05 -15.62
CA ARG A 230 -12.35 3.50 -16.82
C ARG A 230 -12.91 2.14 -17.21
N MET A 231 -13.34 1.35 -16.24
CA MET A 231 -13.97 0.05 -16.44
C MET A 231 -15.49 0.11 -16.62
N SER A 232 -16.10 1.29 -16.72
CA SER A 232 -17.56 1.41 -16.65
C SER A 232 -18.27 0.56 -17.72
N PRO A 233 -19.24 -0.27 -17.33
CA PRO A 233 -20.13 -0.92 -18.28
C PRO A 233 -20.82 0.11 -19.20
N SER A 234 -20.99 -0.25 -20.47
CA SER A 234 -21.69 0.59 -21.44
C SER A 234 -23.11 0.93 -20.95
N GLY A 235 -23.45 2.22 -20.89
CA GLY A 235 -24.81 2.68 -20.59
C GLY A 235 -25.06 3.20 -19.17
N LEU A 236 -24.07 3.19 -18.27
CA LEU A 236 -24.19 3.85 -16.96
C LEU A 236 -23.84 5.34 -17.03
N PRO A 237 -24.53 6.21 -16.26
CA PRO A 237 -24.22 7.63 -16.23
C PRO A 237 -22.81 7.85 -15.67
N ALA A 238 -21.93 8.42 -16.50
CA ALA A 238 -20.61 8.81 -16.10
C ALA A 238 -20.70 10.07 -15.22
N LEU A 239 -20.48 9.93 -13.91
CA LEU A 239 -19.78 11.00 -13.20
C LEU A 239 -18.51 11.28 -14.01
N SER A 240 -18.29 12.54 -14.39
CA SER A 240 -17.21 12.85 -15.32
C SER A 240 -15.89 12.42 -14.71
N LEU A 241 -15.17 11.50 -15.38
CA LEU A 241 -13.82 11.09 -15.03
C LEU A 241 -12.92 12.31 -14.78
N SER A 242 -13.12 13.39 -15.54
CA SER A 242 -12.41 14.65 -15.38
C SER A 242 -12.64 15.33 -14.03
N LEU A 243 -13.84 15.21 -13.44
CA LEU A 243 -14.16 15.76 -12.13
C LEU A 243 -13.37 15.04 -11.04
N LEU A 244 -13.35 13.70 -11.06
CA LEU A 244 -12.60 12.90 -10.09
C LEU A 244 -11.10 13.17 -10.17
N VAL A 245 -10.57 13.30 -11.38
CA VAL A 245 -9.16 13.65 -11.61
C VAL A 245 -8.86 15.06 -11.10
N GLN A 246 -9.72 16.03 -11.38
CA GLN A 246 -9.57 17.41 -10.88
C GLN A 246 -9.55 17.44 -9.34
N GLU A 247 -10.51 16.78 -8.69
CA GLU A 247 -10.59 16.69 -7.24
C GLU A 247 -9.33 16.06 -6.64
N GLY A 248 -8.82 14.99 -7.27
CA GLY A 248 -7.56 14.37 -6.87
C GLY A 248 -6.38 15.33 -6.98
N MET A 249 -6.27 16.08 -8.09
CA MET A 249 -5.20 17.05 -8.29
C MET A 249 -5.27 18.24 -7.32
N GLU A 250 -6.47 18.65 -6.90
CA GLU A 250 -6.66 19.66 -5.85
C GLU A 250 -6.12 19.19 -4.49
N ILE A 251 -6.22 17.89 -4.18
CA ILE A 251 -5.58 17.30 -2.99
C ILE A 251 -4.06 17.23 -3.19
N VAL A 252 -3.59 16.73 -4.34
CA VAL A 252 -2.14 16.66 -4.66
C VAL A 252 -1.47 18.04 -4.56
N GLY A 253 -2.13 19.10 -4.99
CA GLY A 253 -1.62 20.46 -4.90
C GLY A 253 -1.48 21.00 -3.47
N ARG A 254 -2.16 20.40 -2.49
CA ARG A 254 -2.10 20.79 -1.08
C ARG A 254 -1.13 19.95 -0.24
N LEU A 255 -0.63 18.83 -0.77
CA LEU A 255 0.35 17.99 -0.09
C LEU A 255 1.66 18.75 0.14
N GLN A 256 2.27 18.49 1.29
CA GLN A 256 3.51 19.09 1.76
C GLN A 256 4.55 17.99 2.01
N PRO A 257 5.41 17.68 1.03
CA PRO A 257 6.37 16.57 1.11
C PRO A 257 7.31 16.55 2.32
N ALA A 258 7.57 17.71 2.94
CA ALA A 258 8.40 17.83 4.13
C ALA A 258 7.65 17.53 5.45
N GLN A 259 6.31 17.56 5.43
CA GLN A 259 5.44 17.33 6.60
C GLN A 259 4.65 16.03 6.47
N ASP A 260 4.23 15.68 5.25
CA ASP A 260 3.59 14.42 4.93
C ASP A 260 4.65 13.31 4.90
N TYR A 261 4.87 12.69 6.05
CA TYR A 261 6.04 11.83 6.29
C TYR A 261 6.08 10.55 5.44
N TYR A 262 4.95 10.08 4.90
CA TYR A 262 4.85 8.76 4.28
C TYR A 262 4.68 8.81 2.76
N ALA A 263 5.77 9.12 2.03
CA ALA A 263 5.80 9.16 0.57
C ALA A 263 5.21 7.90 -0.09
N ASP A 264 5.55 6.71 0.42
CA ASP A 264 5.06 5.43 -0.12
C ASP A 264 3.53 5.30 -0.12
N TYR A 265 2.83 6.06 0.72
CA TYR A 265 1.36 6.10 0.80
C TYR A 265 0.76 6.68 -0.49
N TYR A 266 1.44 7.67 -1.07
CA TYR A 266 0.91 8.42 -2.22
C TYR A 266 1.27 7.80 -3.57
N CYS A 267 2.19 6.83 -3.59
CA CYS A 267 2.67 6.23 -4.82
C CYS A 267 1.56 5.66 -5.71
N TRP A 268 0.65 4.86 -5.12
CA TRP A 268 -0.44 4.24 -5.87
C TRP A 268 -1.48 5.28 -6.36
N PRO A 269 -2.01 6.18 -5.50
CA PRO A 269 -2.94 7.21 -5.98
C PRO A 269 -2.35 8.13 -7.06
N PHE A 270 -1.07 8.50 -6.93
CA PHE A 270 -0.39 9.33 -7.91
C PHE A 270 -0.28 8.64 -9.27
N LEU A 271 0.01 7.33 -9.28
CA LEU A 271 0.03 6.56 -10.53
C LEU A 271 -1.35 6.60 -11.20
N VAL A 272 -2.40 6.32 -10.45
CA VAL A 272 -3.77 6.31 -10.99
C VAL A 272 -4.18 7.68 -11.53
N LEU A 273 -3.90 8.75 -10.80
CA LEU A 273 -4.15 10.12 -11.27
C LEU A 273 -3.36 10.40 -12.54
N GLY A 274 -2.05 10.14 -12.52
CA GLY A 274 -1.15 10.40 -13.63
C GLY A 274 -1.54 9.69 -14.94
N MET A 275 -2.01 8.44 -14.86
CA MET A 275 -2.55 7.70 -16.02
C MET A 275 -3.81 8.33 -16.65
N ASN A 276 -4.42 9.31 -15.97
CA ASN A 276 -5.64 9.98 -16.42
C ASN A 276 -5.44 11.49 -16.65
N LEU A 277 -4.19 11.99 -16.58
CA LEU A 277 -3.88 13.39 -16.86
C LEU A 277 -3.69 13.64 -18.36
N GLY A 278 -4.56 14.48 -18.93
CA GLY A 278 -4.46 14.95 -20.32
C GLY A 278 -3.74 16.29 -20.49
N ARG A 279 -3.62 17.10 -19.44
CA ARG A 279 -3.09 18.48 -19.51
C ARG A 279 -1.66 18.56 -18.98
N THR A 280 -0.77 19.25 -19.71
CA THR A 280 0.64 19.44 -19.33
C THR A 280 0.80 20.07 -17.94
N PRO A 281 0.06 21.14 -17.56
CA PRO A 281 0.22 21.75 -16.23
C PRO A 281 -0.06 20.78 -15.06
N ASP A 282 -1.04 19.88 -15.22
CA ASP A 282 -1.37 18.90 -14.19
C ASP A 282 -0.29 17.82 -14.10
N ARG A 283 0.26 17.39 -15.25
CA ARG A 283 1.41 16.47 -15.31
C ARG A 283 2.63 17.07 -14.61
N ASP A 284 2.92 18.33 -14.87
CA ASP A 284 4.04 19.07 -14.26
C ASP A 284 3.83 19.24 -12.75
N LEU A 285 2.60 19.52 -12.29
CA LEU A 285 2.29 19.59 -10.87
C LEU A 285 2.52 18.24 -10.18
N LEU A 286 2.01 17.14 -10.76
CA LEU A 286 2.16 15.81 -10.20
C LEU A 286 3.64 15.40 -10.14
N MET A 287 4.40 15.62 -11.21
CA MET A 287 5.83 15.29 -11.25
C MET A 287 6.64 16.08 -10.23
N ARG A 288 6.35 17.37 -10.05
CA ARG A 288 6.98 18.17 -8.99
C ARG A 288 6.73 17.58 -7.61
N GLN A 289 5.52 17.09 -7.33
CA GLN A 289 5.24 16.42 -6.05
C GLN A 289 5.97 15.09 -5.92
N VAL A 290 5.98 14.25 -6.96
CA VAL A 290 6.74 12.98 -6.99
C VAL A 290 8.22 13.21 -6.68
N GLU A 291 8.84 14.19 -7.35
CA GLU A 291 10.25 14.54 -7.16
C GLU A 291 10.52 15.11 -5.77
N ALA A 292 9.63 15.97 -5.26
CA ALA A 292 9.76 16.55 -3.92
C ALA A 292 9.64 15.48 -2.82
N PHE A 293 8.67 14.57 -2.90
CA PHE A 293 8.57 13.42 -1.99
C PHE A 293 9.79 12.51 -2.09
N GLY A 294 10.23 12.20 -3.32
CA GLY A 294 11.44 11.40 -3.55
C GLY A 294 12.68 12.02 -2.92
N ALA A 295 12.85 13.34 -3.04
CA ALA A 295 13.97 14.08 -2.45
C ALA A 295 13.90 14.15 -0.92
N ALA A 296 12.70 14.39 -0.36
CA ALA A 296 12.51 14.52 1.08
C ALA A 296 12.72 13.19 1.83
N THR A 297 12.36 12.06 1.21
CA THR A 297 12.35 10.74 1.85
C THR A 297 13.41 9.77 1.33
N ASN A 298 14.20 10.18 0.31
CA ASN A 298 15.13 9.30 -0.41
C ASN A 298 14.47 7.99 -0.88
N ASN A 299 13.20 8.09 -1.28
CA ASN A 299 12.35 6.94 -1.54
C ASN A 299 12.49 6.45 -2.99
N GLY A 300 13.00 5.24 -3.16
CA GLY A 300 13.16 4.59 -4.47
C GLY A 300 11.85 4.35 -5.21
N THR A 301 10.74 4.10 -4.50
CA THR A 301 9.40 3.92 -5.09
C THR A 301 8.92 5.19 -5.78
N MET A 302 9.11 6.37 -5.18
CA MET A 302 8.74 7.65 -5.80
C MET A 302 9.51 7.90 -7.10
N ARG A 303 10.79 7.55 -7.14
CA ARG A 303 11.57 7.61 -8.38
C ARG A 303 11.00 6.69 -9.46
N ARG A 304 10.73 5.42 -9.11
CA ARG A 304 10.14 4.45 -10.04
C ARG A 304 8.78 4.92 -10.56
N LEU A 305 7.95 5.49 -9.69
CA LEU A 305 6.67 6.08 -10.07
C LEU A 305 6.87 7.18 -11.14
N GLY A 306 7.81 8.09 -10.93
CA GLY A 306 8.12 9.14 -11.89
C GLY A 306 8.55 8.56 -13.25
N ASP A 307 9.38 7.52 -13.24
CA ASP A 307 9.81 6.84 -14.47
C ASP A 307 8.63 6.14 -15.18
N MET A 308 7.76 5.45 -14.43
CA MET A 308 6.54 4.83 -14.97
C MET A 308 5.59 5.84 -15.61
N LEU A 309 5.36 6.99 -14.97
CA LEU A 309 4.48 8.03 -15.49
C LEU A 309 5.02 8.67 -16.77
N ARG A 310 6.34 8.95 -16.83
CA ARG A 310 6.98 9.47 -18.04
C ARG A 310 6.82 8.50 -19.21
N ILE A 311 7.12 7.21 -19.00
CA ILE A 311 6.93 6.17 -20.02
C ILE A 311 5.47 6.11 -20.48
N TYR A 312 4.52 6.16 -19.55
CA TYR A 312 3.09 6.11 -19.88
C TYR A 312 2.66 7.29 -20.77
N TRP A 313 3.14 8.50 -20.45
CA TRP A 313 2.82 9.72 -21.21
C TRP A 313 3.57 9.86 -22.53
N GLU A 314 4.70 9.19 -22.73
CA GLU A 314 5.38 9.12 -24.02
C GLU A 314 4.66 8.18 -24.99
N GLY A 315 3.96 7.16 -24.47
CA GLY A 315 3.19 6.19 -25.25
C GLY A 315 1.76 6.61 -25.62
N HIS A 316 1.25 7.74 -25.11
CA HIS A 316 -0.13 8.23 -25.31
C HIS A 316 -0.17 9.75 -25.56
#